data_AF-A0A452Y1I0-F1
#
_entry.id   AF-A0A452Y1I0-F1
#
_cell.length_a   1.000
_cell.length_b   1.000
_cell.length_c   1.000
_cell.angle_alpha   90.00
_cell.angle_beta   90.00
_cell.angle_gamma   90.00
#
_symmetry.space_group_name_H-M   'P 1'
#
loop_
_entity.id
_entity.type
_entity.pdbx_description
1 polymer ?
#
loop_
_entity_poly.entity_id
_entity_poly.type
_entity_poly.pdbx_seq_one_letter_code
_entity_poly.pdbx_strand_id
1 'polypeptide(L)'
;MAIMISALYIGLVFGLYVPNWEFTVQTSNSTFSNPSNGVGIKTIQCGLRGSLGPPCNAVGFVDRVLLGESHLYKNPVYKRTKECSINSPDYGRLPPNAPDWCLAPFDPEGLLSTLMAAVSCFVGLHFGHVLIHCKTHSQRMVSWLLASTVLTVSGFLLQLLGMPFSKPLYTVSYMLLAGGVSGFLLLLLYCI
;
A
#
# COMPACT_ATOMS: atom_id res chain seq x y z
N MET A 1 20.50 5.54 -5.33
CA MET A 1 19.46 4.69 -5.97
C MET A 1 18.14 4.70 -5.20
N ALA A 2 18.10 4.28 -3.92
CA ALA A 2 16.87 4.32 -3.11
C ALA A 2 16.11 5.66 -3.17
N ILE A 3 16.82 6.79 -2.97
CA ILE A 3 16.22 8.14 -3.03
C ILE A 3 15.59 8.44 -4.40
N MET A 4 16.25 8.04 -5.49
CA MET A 4 15.74 8.26 -6.85
C MET A 4 14.46 7.45 -7.10
N ILE A 5 14.42 6.20 -6.63
CA ILE A 5 13.24 5.34 -6.75
C ILE A 5 12.09 5.89 -5.91
N SER A 6 12.36 6.35 -4.68
CA SER A 6 11.35 7.00 -3.84
C SER A 6 10.82 8.30 -4.46
N ALA A 7 11.69 9.13 -5.03
CA ALA A 7 11.29 10.36 -5.71
C ALA A 7 10.43 10.06 -6.95
N LEU A 8 10.79 9.05 -7.74
CA LEU A 8 9.98 8.57 -8.86
C LEU A 8 8.61 8.10 -8.40
N TYR A 9 8.56 7.27 -7.35
CA TYR A 9 7.29 6.79 -6.78
C TYR A 9 6.40 7.95 -6.33
N ILE A 10 6.93 8.91 -5.55
CA ILE A 10 6.18 10.10 -5.11
C ILE A 10 5.69 10.90 -6.31
N GLY A 11 6.56 11.12 -7.31
CA GLY A 11 6.22 11.82 -8.54
C GLY A 11 5.08 11.15 -9.31
N LEU A 12 5.05 9.81 -9.39
CA LEU A 12 3.96 9.08 -10.03
C LEU A 12 2.68 9.13 -9.19
N VAL A 13 2.77 8.93 -7.88
CA VAL A 13 1.61 8.88 -6.99
C VAL A 13 0.86 10.22 -6.94
N PHE A 14 1.58 11.33 -6.84
CA PHE A 14 0.98 12.66 -6.78
C PHE A 14 0.82 13.32 -8.15
N GLY A 15 1.66 12.96 -9.13
CA GLY A 15 1.67 13.56 -10.45
C GLY A 15 0.66 12.94 -11.41
N LEU A 16 0.31 11.66 -11.30
CA LEU A 16 -0.59 11.02 -12.26
C LEU A 16 -2.06 11.45 -12.05
N TYR A 17 -2.72 11.75 -13.16
CA TYR A 17 -4.16 11.99 -13.21
C TYR A 17 -4.91 10.67 -13.29
N VAL A 18 -5.88 10.47 -12.39
CA VAL A 18 -6.72 9.28 -12.37
C VAL A 18 -8.08 9.62 -12.99
N PRO A 19 -8.37 9.15 -14.21
CA PRO A 19 -9.66 9.35 -14.84
C PRO A 19 -10.76 8.51 -14.15
N ASN A 20 -12.01 8.78 -14.51
CA ASN A 20 -13.12 7.90 -14.18
C ASN A 20 -12.91 6.55 -14.85
N TRP A 21 -13.32 5.47 -14.18
CA TRP A 21 -13.12 4.11 -14.67
C TRP A 21 -14.30 3.23 -14.30
N GLU A 22 -14.47 2.14 -15.02
CA GLU A 22 -15.60 1.22 -14.89
C GLU A 22 -15.09 -0.18 -14.63
N PHE A 23 -15.86 -1.00 -13.92
CA PHE A 23 -15.52 -2.41 -13.73
C PHE A 23 -16.75 -3.29 -13.69
N THR A 24 -16.56 -4.55 -14.05
CA THR A 24 -17.61 -5.56 -14.06
C THR A 24 -17.72 -6.25 -12.71
N VAL A 25 -18.93 -6.32 -12.18
CA VAL A 25 -19.29 -7.08 -10.98
C VAL A 25 -20.18 -8.25 -11.37
N GLN A 26 -19.83 -9.44 -10.91
CA GLN A 26 -20.73 -10.59 -10.95
C GLN A 26 -21.64 -10.55 -9.72
N THR A 27 -22.91 -10.23 -9.92
CA THR A 27 -23.90 -10.23 -8.84
C THR A 27 -24.56 -11.61 -8.79
N SER A 28 -24.25 -12.41 -7.77
CA SER A 28 -25.03 -13.61 -7.47
C SER A 28 -26.24 -13.22 -6.63
N ASN A 29 -27.38 -12.97 -7.28
CA ASN A 29 -28.66 -12.84 -6.58
C ASN A 29 -29.05 -14.21 -6.00
N SER A 30 -28.87 -14.42 -4.71
CA SER A 30 -29.23 -15.66 -4.01
C SER A 30 -30.70 -15.71 -3.54
N THR A 31 -31.57 -14.92 -4.15
CA THR A 31 -33.01 -14.91 -3.86
C THR A 31 -33.81 -15.28 -5.11
N PHE A 32 -34.43 -16.46 -5.03
CA PHE A 32 -35.44 -17.03 -5.93
C PHE A 32 -35.01 -17.48 -7.35
N SER A 33 -34.92 -18.82 -7.50
CA SER A 33 -35.29 -19.59 -8.70
C SER A 33 -34.93 -19.04 -10.08
N ASN A 34 -33.66 -18.70 -10.31
CA ASN A 34 -32.91 -18.89 -11.56
C ASN A 34 -31.56 -18.17 -11.40
N PRO A 35 -30.40 -18.84 -11.54
CA PRO A 35 -29.11 -18.18 -11.57
C PRO A 35 -28.97 -17.42 -12.89
N SER A 36 -29.57 -16.24 -12.96
CA SER A 36 -29.22 -15.27 -13.99
C SER A 36 -27.91 -14.63 -13.55
N ASN A 37 -26.81 -15.11 -14.13
CA ASN A 37 -25.48 -14.51 -13.99
C ASN A 37 -25.50 -13.12 -14.67
N GLY A 38 -26.06 -12.12 -14.01
CA GLY A 38 -26.05 -10.74 -14.47
C GLY A 38 -24.66 -10.15 -14.25
N VAL A 39 -24.01 -9.74 -15.33
CA VAL A 39 -22.81 -8.89 -15.27
C VAL A 39 -23.28 -7.45 -15.12
N GLY A 40 -23.09 -6.87 -13.94
CA GLY A 40 -23.36 -5.45 -13.71
C GLY A 40 -22.11 -4.62 -13.95
N ILE A 41 -22.22 -3.51 -14.68
CA ILE A 41 -21.13 -2.55 -14.85
C ILE A 41 -21.30 -1.44 -13.79
N LYS A 42 -20.22 -1.12 -13.09
CA LYS A 42 -20.17 -0.05 -12.09
C LYS A 42 -19.14 1.00 -12.50
N THR A 43 -19.53 2.26 -12.46
CA THR A 43 -18.67 3.39 -12.82
C THR A 43 -18.22 4.14 -11.57
N ILE A 44 -16.91 4.38 -11.46
CA ILE A 44 -16.28 5.12 -10.37
C ILE A 44 -15.86 6.50 -10.85
N GLN A 45 -16.32 7.53 -10.12
CA GLN A 45 -15.98 8.92 -10.38
C GLN A 45 -14.74 9.31 -9.55
N CYS A 46 -13.66 9.68 -10.24
CA CYS A 46 -12.39 10.11 -9.65
C CYS A 46 -12.02 11.51 -10.14
N GLY A 47 -11.56 11.63 -11.39
CA GLY A 47 -11.29 12.92 -12.04
C GLY A 47 -10.28 13.81 -11.30
N LEU A 48 -9.28 13.24 -10.62
CA LEU A 48 -8.40 13.98 -9.71
C LEU A 48 -6.95 13.44 -9.70
N ARG A 49 -6.03 14.20 -9.09
CA ARG A 49 -4.61 13.84 -8.87
C ARG A 49 -4.33 13.67 -7.38
N GLY A 50 -3.34 12.84 -7.04
CA GLY A 50 -2.77 12.77 -5.69
C GLY A 50 -3.68 12.23 -4.59
N SER A 51 -4.78 11.55 -4.91
CA SER A 51 -5.53 10.81 -3.89
C SER A 51 -4.79 9.56 -3.46
N LEU A 52 -4.70 9.36 -2.15
CA LEU A 52 -4.09 8.17 -1.52
C LEU A 52 -5.17 7.19 -1.03
N GLY A 53 -6.43 7.59 -1.06
CA GLY A 53 -7.57 6.76 -0.67
C GLY A 53 -8.04 5.84 -1.81
N PRO A 54 -8.78 4.76 -1.48
CA PRO A 54 -9.57 4.07 -2.48
C PRO A 54 -10.72 4.99 -2.96
N PRO A 55 -11.22 4.82 -4.18
CA PRO A 55 -10.70 4.00 -5.30
C PRO A 55 -9.74 4.74 -6.24
N CYS A 56 -9.51 6.02 -5.99
CA CYS A 56 -8.96 6.97 -6.97
C CYS A 56 -7.46 7.21 -6.85
N ASN A 57 -6.72 6.26 -6.28
CA ASN A 57 -5.27 6.37 -6.17
C ASN A 57 -4.55 5.98 -7.47
N ALA A 58 -3.41 6.62 -7.70
CA ALA A 58 -2.59 6.40 -8.88
C ALA A 58 -1.98 4.99 -8.94
N VAL A 59 -1.72 4.36 -7.79
CA VAL A 59 -1.19 2.98 -7.71
C VAL A 59 -2.13 2.02 -8.43
N GLY A 60 -3.39 1.97 -8.00
CA GLY A 60 -4.40 1.11 -8.63
C GLY A 60 -4.74 1.51 -10.06
N PHE A 61 -4.58 2.78 -10.42
CA PHE A 61 -4.74 3.22 -11.82
C PHE A 61 -3.67 2.61 -12.73
N VAL A 62 -2.40 2.69 -12.33
CA VAL A 62 -1.29 2.13 -13.11
C VAL A 62 -1.47 0.61 -13.27
N ASP A 63 -1.85 -0.09 -12.20
CA ASP A 63 -2.07 -1.54 -12.26
C ASP A 63 -3.24 -1.90 -13.18
N ARG A 64 -4.36 -1.16 -13.13
CA ARG A 64 -5.49 -1.36 -14.06
C ARG A 64 -5.09 -1.17 -15.52
N VAL A 65 -4.28 -0.16 -15.82
CA VAL A 65 -3.89 0.16 -17.21
C VAL A 65 -2.86 -0.84 -17.75
N LEU A 66 -1.87 -1.24 -16.93
CA LEU A 66 -0.76 -2.06 -17.40
C LEU A 66 -0.98 -3.57 -17.23
N LEU A 67 -1.58 -3.99 -16.11
CA LEU A 67 -1.86 -5.41 -15.85
C LEU A 67 -3.25 -5.81 -16.37
N GLY A 68 -4.20 -4.87 -16.39
CA GLY A 68 -5.60 -5.15 -16.70
C GLY A 68 -6.40 -5.63 -15.47
N GLU A 69 -7.70 -5.38 -15.50
CA GLU A 69 -8.60 -5.69 -14.36
C GLU A 69 -8.69 -7.18 -14.02
N SER A 70 -8.49 -8.06 -15.00
CA SER A 70 -8.50 -9.52 -14.81
C SER A 70 -7.36 -10.02 -13.92
N HIS A 71 -6.25 -9.28 -13.87
CA HIS A 71 -5.07 -9.62 -13.07
C HIS A 71 -5.14 -9.07 -11.64
N LEU A 72 -6.05 -8.14 -11.37
CA LEU A 72 -6.17 -7.51 -10.07
C LEU A 72 -6.84 -8.43 -9.05
N TYR A 73 -6.38 -8.33 -7.80
CA TYR A 73 -6.90 -9.15 -6.72
C TYR A 73 -8.36 -8.80 -6.41
N LYS A 74 -9.24 -9.81 -6.44
CA LYS A 74 -10.69 -9.63 -6.30
C LYS A 74 -11.15 -9.44 -4.85
N ASN A 75 -10.32 -9.78 -3.86
CA ASN A 75 -10.66 -9.65 -2.44
C ASN A 75 -9.68 -8.72 -1.70
N PRO A 76 -9.53 -7.47 -2.13
CA PRO A 76 -8.53 -6.57 -1.57
C PRO A 76 -8.78 -6.26 -0.08
N VAL A 77 -7.70 -5.93 0.63
CA VAL A 77 -7.71 -5.69 2.08
C VAL A 77 -8.71 -4.62 2.49
N TYR A 78 -8.96 -3.60 1.66
CA TYR A 78 -9.94 -2.56 1.98
C TYR A 78 -11.38 -3.09 2.08
N LYS A 79 -11.71 -4.30 1.58
CA LYS A 79 -13.03 -4.91 1.82
C LYS A 79 -13.31 -5.17 3.31
N ARG A 80 -12.26 -5.21 4.13
CA ARG A 80 -12.35 -5.37 5.59
C ARG A 80 -12.63 -4.06 6.33
N THR A 81 -12.65 -2.92 5.62
CA THR A 81 -12.91 -1.61 6.22
C THR A 81 -14.37 -1.48 6.65
N LYS A 82 -14.65 -0.54 7.57
CA LYS A 82 -16.00 -0.33 8.12
C LYS A 82 -17.02 0.06 7.05
N GLU A 83 -16.55 0.72 5.99
CA GLU A 83 -17.32 1.14 4.84
C GLU A 83 -17.78 -0.07 3.99
N CYS A 84 -17.02 -1.16 4.01
CA CYS A 84 -17.21 -2.30 3.11
C CYS A 84 -17.60 -3.61 3.81
N SER A 85 -17.47 -3.72 5.15
CA SER A 85 -17.78 -4.92 5.91
C SER A 85 -18.49 -4.62 7.23
N ILE A 86 -19.64 -5.27 7.43
CA ILE A 86 -20.35 -5.25 8.73
C ILE A 86 -19.55 -5.89 9.87
N ASN A 87 -18.57 -6.75 9.55
CA ASN A 87 -17.73 -7.46 10.51
C ASN A 87 -16.32 -6.85 10.63
N SER A 88 -16.12 -5.60 10.16
CA SER A 88 -14.82 -4.92 10.25
C SER A 88 -14.23 -5.04 11.67
N PRO A 89 -12.96 -5.45 11.83
CA PRO A 89 -11.89 -5.47 10.81
C PRO A 89 -11.78 -6.77 10.03
N ASP A 90 -12.76 -7.67 10.08
CA ASP A 90 -12.77 -8.90 9.29
C ASP A 90 -13.67 -8.79 8.05
N TYR A 91 -13.58 -9.76 7.15
CA TYR A 91 -14.48 -9.86 6.01
C TYR A 91 -15.91 -10.15 6.48
N GLY A 92 -16.86 -9.54 5.79
CA GLY A 92 -18.26 -9.63 6.12
C GLY A 92 -19.10 -9.29 4.90
N ARG A 93 -20.41 -9.30 5.09
CA ARG A 93 -21.35 -8.83 4.06
C ARG A 93 -21.20 -7.32 3.87
N LEU A 94 -21.49 -6.86 2.66
CA LEU A 94 -21.54 -5.43 2.35
C LEU A 94 -22.65 -4.77 3.20
N PRO A 95 -22.37 -3.66 3.90
CA PRO A 95 -23.42 -2.89 4.57
C PRO A 95 -24.41 -2.32 3.52
N PRO A 96 -25.68 -2.06 3.91
CA PRO A 96 -26.73 -1.64 2.96
C PRO A 96 -26.43 -0.32 2.24
N ASN A 97 -25.59 0.55 2.83
CA ASN A 97 -25.15 1.83 2.25
C ASN A 97 -23.67 1.80 1.84
N ALA A 98 -23.13 0.63 1.51
CA ALA A 98 -21.74 0.51 1.09
C ALA A 98 -21.50 1.24 -0.25
N PRO A 99 -20.36 1.93 -0.40
CA PRO A 99 -20.03 2.54 -1.68
C PRO A 99 -19.65 1.47 -2.72
N ASP A 100 -19.96 1.74 -3.99
CA ASP A 100 -19.73 0.78 -5.09
C ASP A 100 -18.26 0.33 -5.22
N TRP A 101 -17.31 1.19 -4.86
CA TRP A 101 -15.89 0.85 -4.89
C TRP A 101 -15.48 -0.25 -3.91
N CYS A 102 -16.31 -0.62 -2.94
CA CYS A 102 -16.04 -1.78 -2.09
C CYS A 102 -15.94 -3.09 -2.88
N LEU A 103 -16.52 -3.14 -4.09
CA LEU A 103 -16.49 -4.30 -4.97
C LEU A 103 -15.36 -4.25 -6.00
N ALA A 104 -14.66 -3.12 -6.09
CA ALA A 104 -13.55 -2.95 -7.01
C ALA A 104 -12.45 -4.00 -6.75
N PRO A 105 -11.74 -4.45 -7.80
CA PRO A 105 -10.53 -5.21 -7.63
C PRO A 105 -9.35 -4.25 -7.37
N PHE A 106 -8.34 -4.70 -6.64
CA PHE A 106 -7.15 -3.92 -6.34
C PHE A 106 -6.00 -4.83 -5.94
N ASP A 107 -4.82 -4.58 -6.50
CA ASP A 107 -3.63 -5.34 -6.17
C ASP A 107 -2.74 -4.57 -5.17
N PRO A 108 -2.55 -5.05 -3.93
CA PRO A 108 -1.65 -4.42 -2.97
C PRO A 108 -0.16 -4.61 -3.30
N GLU A 109 0.18 -5.47 -4.26
CA GLU A 109 1.56 -5.77 -4.67
C GLU A 109 1.79 -5.48 -6.16
N GLY A 110 1.03 -4.54 -6.72
CA GLY A 110 1.16 -4.06 -8.10
C GLY A 110 2.46 -3.29 -8.39
N LEU A 111 2.57 -2.73 -9.60
CA LEU A 111 3.84 -2.21 -10.12
C LEU A 111 4.43 -1.09 -9.25
N LEU A 112 3.63 -0.11 -8.83
CA LEU A 112 4.14 1.01 -8.03
C LEU A 112 4.56 0.58 -6.62
N SER A 113 3.85 -0.37 -6.01
CA SER A 113 4.24 -0.96 -4.72
C SER A 113 5.56 -1.73 -4.81
N THR A 114 5.86 -2.38 -5.94
CA THR A 114 7.15 -3.07 -6.12
C THR A 114 8.35 -2.11 -6.09
N LEU A 115 8.19 -0.86 -6.58
CA LEU A 115 9.24 0.15 -6.47
C LEU A 115 9.59 0.43 -5.01
N MET A 116 8.59 0.53 -4.16
CA MET A 116 8.80 0.78 -2.74
C MET A 116 9.28 -0.47 -1.99
N ALA A 117 8.88 -1.67 -2.41
CA ALA A 117 9.48 -2.92 -1.93
C ALA A 117 10.99 -2.97 -2.27
N ALA A 118 11.41 -2.52 -3.45
CA ALA A 118 12.83 -2.39 -3.80
C ALA A 118 13.56 -1.39 -2.88
N VAL A 119 12.92 -0.26 -2.53
CA VAL A 119 13.49 0.69 -1.56
C VAL A 119 13.69 0.03 -0.19
N SER A 120 12.71 -0.74 0.29
CA SER A 120 12.84 -1.51 1.54
C SER A 120 14.01 -2.50 1.49
N CYS A 121 14.23 -3.15 0.33
CA CYS A 121 15.39 -4.01 0.12
C CYS A 121 16.70 -3.23 0.26
N PHE A 122 16.82 -2.04 -0.35
CA PHE A 122 18.00 -1.18 -0.18
C PHE A 122 18.22 -0.74 1.26
N VAL A 123 17.15 -0.45 2.01
CA VAL A 123 17.24 -0.15 3.44
C VAL A 123 17.81 -1.36 4.19
N GLY A 124 17.27 -2.56 3.97
CA GLY A 124 17.80 -3.79 4.59
C GLY A 124 19.26 -4.07 4.22
N LEU A 125 19.62 -3.88 2.95
CA LEU A 125 21.01 -3.98 2.47
C LEU A 125 21.93 -2.99 3.19
N HIS A 126 21.46 -1.77 3.48
CA HIS A 126 22.23 -0.81 4.25
C HIS A 126 22.50 -1.30 5.68
N PHE A 127 21.50 -1.85 6.36
CA PHE A 127 21.70 -2.45 7.69
C PHE A 127 22.70 -3.63 7.64
N GLY A 128 22.61 -4.49 6.62
CA GLY A 128 23.57 -5.57 6.39
C GLY A 128 24.98 -5.09 6.02
N HIS A 129 25.09 -3.99 5.27
CA HIS A 129 26.37 -3.38 4.95
C HIS A 129 27.09 -2.87 6.21
N VAL A 130 26.36 -2.22 7.12
CA VAL A 130 26.87 -1.78 8.43
C VAL A 130 27.36 -2.98 9.26
N LEU A 131 26.64 -4.11 9.22
CA LEU A 131 27.05 -5.34 9.92
C LEU A 131 28.45 -5.81 9.50
N ILE A 132 28.73 -5.79 8.19
CA ILE A 132 29.98 -6.30 7.62
C ILE A 132 31.12 -5.29 7.77
N HIS A 133 30.87 -4.00 7.51
CA HIS A 133 31.92 -2.98 7.48
C HIS A 133 32.35 -2.47 8.87
N CYS A 134 31.40 -2.29 9.80
CA CYS A 134 31.74 -1.83 11.14
C CYS A 134 32.29 -3.02 11.93
N LYS A 135 33.55 -2.97 12.39
CA LYS A 135 34.17 -4.09 13.13
C LYS A 135 33.80 -4.12 14.62
N THR A 136 33.53 -2.96 15.21
CA THR A 136 33.23 -2.84 16.64
C THR A 136 31.73 -2.90 16.90
N HIS A 137 31.32 -3.67 17.93
CA HIS A 137 29.92 -3.81 18.35
C HIS A 137 29.24 -2.46 18.61
N SER A 138 29.89 -1.58 19.38
CA SER A 138 29.34 -0.25 19.70
C SER A 138 29.10 0.60 18.44
N GLN A 139 29.98 0.53 17.44
CA GLN A 139 29.80 1.28 16.19
C GLN A 139 28.62 0.77 15.37
N ARG A 140 28.41 -0.56 15.34
CA ARG A 140 27.23 -1.17 14.67
C ARG A 140 25.94 -0.71 15.33
N MET A 141 25.89 -0.82 16.66
CA MET A 141 24.71 -0.45 17.45
C MET A 141 24.37 1.03 17.28
N VAL A 142 25.35 1.92 17.38
CA VAL A 142 25.13 3.36 17.18
C VAL A 142 24.66 3.66 15.76
N SER A 143 25.26 3.03 14.75
CA SER A 143 24.87 3.24 13.35
C SER A 143 23.44 2.77 13.07
N TRP A 144 23.08 1.57 13.54
CA TRP A 144 21.71 1.05 13.40
C TRP A 144 20.71 1.86 14.20
N LEU A 145 21.04 2.28 15.42
CA LEU A 145 20.19 3.12 16.25
C LEU A 145 19.91 4.47 15.56
N LEU A 146 20.95 5.11 15.05
CA LEU A 146 20.84 6.37 14.32
C LEU A 146 19.99 6.20 13.06
N ALA A 147 20.29 5.21 12.22
CA ALA A 147 19.53 4.92 11.00
C ALA A 147 18.05 4.63 11.31
N SER A 148 17.76 3.79 12.30
CA SER A 148 16.40 3.43 12.72
C SER A 148 15.62 4.65 13.23
N THR A 149 16.27 5.51 14.00
CA THR A 149 15.68 6.75 14.53
C THR A 149 15.36 7.71 13.39
N VAL A 150 16.30 7.95 12.48
CA VAL A 150 16.10 8.83 11.32
C VAL A 150 14.96 8.34 10.44
N LEU A 151 14.91 7.04 10.13
CA LEU A 151 13.82 6.45 9.34
C LEU A 151 12.47 6.60 10.04
N THR A 152 12.38 6.28 11.32
CA THR A 152 11.14 6.35 12.10
C THR A 152 10.62 7.79 12.18
N VAL A 153 11.49 8.75 12.55
CA VAL A 153 11.12 10.18 12.64
C VAL A 153 10.67 10.71 11.28
N SER A 154 11.37 10.35 10.21
CA SER A 154 11.00 10.77 8.85
C SER A 154 9.65 10.18 8.42
N GLY A 155 9.37 8.91 8.78
CA GLY A 155 8.08 8.27 8.51
C GLY A 155 6.92 9.00 9.21
N PHE A 156 7.09 9.34 10.50
CA PHE A 156 6.11 10.14 11.24
C PHE A 156 5.96 11.55 10.69
N LEU A 157 7.05 12.20 10.26
CA LEU A 157 6.98 13.53 9.66
C LEU A 157 6.16 13.50 8.36
N LEU A 158 6.36 12.50 7.49
CA LEU A 158 5.56 12.34 6.28
C LEU A 158 4.08 12.05 6.58
N GLN A 159 3.79 11.31 7.65
CA GLN A 159 2.42 11.11 8.13
C GLN A 159 1.76 12.43 8.52
N LEU A 160 2.49 13.32 9.22
CA LEU A 160 2.00 14.65 9.60
C LEU A 160 1.80 15.57 8.39
N LEU A 161 2.60 15.39 7.33
CA LEU A 161 2.45 16.10 6.06
C LEU A 161 1.30 15.55 5.18
N GLY A 162 0.58 14.52 5.65
CA GLY A 162 -0.64 14.02 5.01
C GLY A 162 -0.48 12.71 4.23
N MET A 163 0.67 12.04 4.27
CA MET A 163 0.84 10.70 3.67
C MET A 163 0.49 9.60 4.68
N PRO A 164 -0.69 8.96 4.63
CA PRO A 164 -1.11 7.97 5.61
C PRO A 164 -0.21 6.73 5.58
N PHE A 165 -0.04 6.07 6.73
CA PHE A 165 0.59 4.77 6.83
C PHE A 165 -0.26 3.71 6.16
N SER A 166 -0.08 3.53 4.86
CA SER A 166 -0.81 2.57 4.06
C SER A 166 0.13 1.49 3.54
N LYS A 167 -0.06 0.27 4.05
CA LYS A 167 0.58 -0.94 3.53
C LYS A 167 0.08 -1.30 2.12
N PRO A 168 -1.23 -1.27 1.79
CA PRO A 168 -1.69 -1.63 0.45
C PRO A 168 -1.21 -0.70 -0.67
N LEU A 169 -0.92 0.57 -0.37
CA LEU A 169 -0.28 1.48 -1.34
C LEU A 169 1.25 1.41 -1.28
N TYR A 170 1.80 0.73 -0.26
CA TYR A 170 3.20 0.76 0.13
C TYR A 170 3.77 2.19 0.18
N THR A 171 3.06 3.06 0.91
CA THR A 171 3.43 4.48 1.03
C THR A 171 4.84 4.68 1.58
N VAL A 172 5.48 5.80 1.20
CA VAL A 172 6.82 6.15 1.69
C VAL A 172 6.84 6.30 3.21
N SER A 173 5.81 6.93 3.80
CA SER A 173 5.67 7.05 5.25
C SER A 173 5.63 5.68 5.94
N TYR A 174 4.87 4.73 5.39
CA TYR A 174 4.81 3.36 5.89
C TYR A 174 6.16 2.63 5.75
N MET A 175 6.82 2.72 4.59
CA MET A 175 8.12 2.08 4.36
C MET A 175 9.19 2.57 5.34
N LEU A 176 9.27 3.89 5.55
CA LEU A 176 10.23 4.49 6.49
C LEU A 176 9.95 4.04 7.93
N LEU A 177 8.68 4.03 8.34
CA LEU A 177 8.28 3.56 9.66
C LEU A 177 8.60 2.08 9.85
N ALA A 178 8.21 1.22 8.90
CA ALA A 178 8.46 -0.21 8.94
C ALA A 178 9.97 -0.51 8.99
N GLY A 179 10.77 0.14 8.13
CA GLY A 179 12.22 0.00 8.12
C GLY A 179 12.88 0.44 9.43
N GLY A 180 12.42 1.55 10.02
CA GLY A 180 12.90 2.04 11.31
C GLY A 180 12.56 1.09 12.46
N VAL A 181 11.32 0.61 12.54
CA VAL A 181 10.89 -0.37 13.56
C VAL A 181 11.65 -1.70 13.41
N SER A 182 11.85 -2.18 12.17
CA SER A 182 12.67 -3.37 11.91
C SER A 182 14.13 -3.18 12.35
N GLY A 183 14.69 -1.99 12.18
CA GLY A 183 16.04 -1.67 12.64
C GLY A 183 16.16 -1.64 14.17
N PHE A 184 15.16 -1.12 14.89
CA PHE A 184 15.11 -1.23 16.36
C PHE A 184 14.98 -2.68 16.83
N LEU A 185 14.16 -3.49 16.14
CA LEU A 185 14.03 -4.92 16.41
C LEU A 185 15.36 -5.64 16.19
N LEU A 186 16.07 -5.33 15.10
CA LEU A 186 17.40 -5.88 14.84
C LEU A 186 18.38 -5.53 15.96
N LEU A 187 18.36 -4.28 16.45
CA LEU A 187 19.21 -3.85 17.55
C LEU A 187 18.88 -4.61 18.85
N LEU A 188 17.60 -4.80 19.16
CA LEU A 188 17.16 -5.57 20.32
C LEU A 188 17.63 -7.03 20.23
N LEU A 189 17.43 -7.68 19.09
CA LEU A 189 17.87 -9.05 18.85
C LEU A 189 19.39 -9.19 18.89
N TYR A 190 20.14 -8.16 18.51
CA TYR A 190 21.60 -8.17 18.56
C TYR A 190 22.18 -8.02 19.97
N CYS A 191 21.44 -7.41 20.88
CA CYS A 191 21.85 -7.23 22.28
C CYS A 191 21.64 -8.48 23.15
N ILE A 192 20.77 -9.39 22.71
CA ILE A 192 20.49 -10.68 23.36
C ILE A 192 21.61 -11.65 23.02
#